data_AF-A0A9R0API6-F1
#
_entry.id   AF-A0A9R0API6-F1
#
_cell.length_a   1.000
_cell.length_b   1.000
_cell.length_c   1.000
_cell.angle_alpha   90.00
_cell.angle_beta   90.00
_cell.angle_gamma   90.00
#
_symmetry.space_group_name_H-M   'P 1'
#
loop_
_entity.id
_entity.type
_entity.pdbx_description
1 polymer ?
#
loop_
_entity_poly.entity_id
_entity_poly.type
_entity_poly.pdbx_seq_one_letter_code
_entity_poly.pdbx_strand_id
1 'polypeptide(L)'
;MHWNVALRSAGLWVILSLAAGQLTEQEKSTIIDMHNELRSKVQPSAAFMQKVVWDETLRVVAEAYAAKCIWDHNPQLEELSLGENLFVNTGPFNATKALLNWFQEHVDYDFETNNCPEDKMCGHYTQMVWADSNRIGCATHFCDTLEGLGFKKATLLVCDYYPTGNYEGRKPYESGAPCSKCPDKLSLCEDNICVAENLFNPSEKPESDDTEAPTVLPEHPRMMTEPFCVPEEPTQEHVKIERGIETEILVMLVWLLAALVLIIAFQRAGELYLILQTTTSVMSAVNTHTSEEHPIAPVLDYTQRMKTENSSQTFKPAIEKYPAQ
;
A
#
# COMPACT_ATOMS: atom_id res chain seq x y z
N MET A 1 6.86 -30.62 28.72
CA MET A 1 5.63 -29.96 28.22
C MET A 1 5.75 -28.42 28.18
N HIS A 2 6.93 -27.85 27.91
CA HIS A 2 7.15 -26.38 27.93
C HIS A 2 7.68 -25.81 26.61
N TRP A 3 8.24 -26.64 25.73
CA TRP A 3 8.81 -26.20 24.45
C TRP A 3 7.76 -25.84 23.40
N ASN A 4 6.61 -26.53 23.38
CA ASN A 4 5.53 -26.26 22.42
C ASN A 4 4.81 -24.92 22.66
N VAL A 5 4.85 -24.39 23.88
CA VAL A 5 4.25 -23.07 24.21
C VAL A 5 5.17 -21.95 23.75
N ALA A 6 6.49 -22.11 23.90
CA ALA A 6 7.49 -21.14 23.45
C ALA A 6 7.53 -20.98 21.92
N LEU A 7 7.44 -22.06 21.15
CA LEU A 7 7.37 -21.99 19.68
C LEU A 7 6.08 -21.35 19.17
N ARG A 8 4.94 -21.62 19.82
CA ARG A 8 3.65 -21.00 19.46
C ARG A 8 3.59 -19.51 19.77
N SER A 9 4.23 -19.08 20.86
CA SER A 9 4.31 -17.66 21.22
C SER A 9 5.32 -16.92 20.34
N ALA A 10 6.48 -17.50 20.02
CA ALA A 10 7.44 -16.90 19.07
C ALA A 10 6.86 -16.75 17.66
N GLY A 11 6.11 -17.74 17.15
CA GLY A 11 5.42 -17.65 15.87
C GLY A 11 4.35 -16.54 15.84
N LEU A 12 3.62 -16.36 16.94
CA LEU A 12 2.65 -15.27 17.08
C LEU A 12 3.33 -13.88 17.07
N TRP A 13 4.48 -13.74 17.74
CA TRP A 13 5.23 -12.48 17.78
C TRP A 13 5.91 -12.14 16.44
N VAL A 14 6.38 -13.13 15.68
CA VAL A 14 6.93 -12.91 14.33
C VAL A 14 5.82 -12.50 13.34
N ILE A 15 4.63 -13.12 13.43
CA ILE A 15 3.48 -12.72 12.60
C ILE A 15 2.96 -11.32 12.98
N LEU A 16 2.95 -10.97 14.27
CA LEU A 16 2.52 -9.64 14.73
C LEU A 16 3.50 -8.52 14.34
N SER A 17 4.78 -8.84 14.19
CA SER A 17 5.82 -7.87 13.82
C SER A 17 5.81 -7.50 12.33
N LEU A 18 5.25 -8.35 11.47
CA LEU A 18 5.09 -8.10 10.03
C LEU A 18 3.85 -7.25 9.69
N ALA A 19 2.92 -7.05 10.64
CA ALA A 19 1.68 -6.31 10.44
C ALA A 19 1.77 -4.82 10.80
N ALA A 20 2.91 -4.35 11.31
CA ALA A 20 3.08 -2.95 11.69
C ALA A 20 3.35 -2.10 10.44
N GLY A 21 2.34 -1.36 9.99
CA GLY A 21 2.45 -0.41 8.88
C GLY A 21 1.77 -0.81 7.58
N GLN A 22 0.94 -1.85 7.54
CA GLN A 22 0.16 -2.17 6.33
C GLN A 22 -1.23 -1.54 6.39
N LEU A 23 -1.72 -1.10 5.23
CA LEU A 23 -3.11 -0.68 5.07
C LEU A 23 -4.05 -1.85 5.39
N THR A 24 -5.13 -1.57 6.11
CA THR A 24 -6.23 -2.51 6.30
C THR A 24 -7.03 -2.67 5.00
N GLU A 25 -7.74 -3.79 4.83
CA GLU A 25 -8.65 -3.97 3.69
C GLU A 25 -9.71 -2.85 3.59
N GLN A 26 -10.14 -2.31 4.74
CA GLN A 26 -11.06 -1.17 4.76
C GLN A 26 -10.42 0.10 4.21
N GLU A 27 -9.18 0.40 4.56
CA GLU A 27 -8.45 1.56 4.03
C GLU A 27 -8.15 1.40 2.55
N LYS A 28 -7.78 0.20 2.11
CA LYS A 28 -7.61 -0.14 0.70
C LYS A 28 -8.92 0.08 -0.09
N SER A 29 -10.06 -0.42 0.41
CA SER A 29 -11.37 -0.16 -0.19
C SER A 29 -11.64 1.33 -0.25
N THR A 30 -11.41 2.05 0.86
CA THR A 30 -11.60 3.50 0.93
C THR A 30 -10.79 4.24 -0.13
N ILE A 31 -9.53 3.85 -0.34
CA ILE A 31 -8.67 4.42 -1.39
C ILE A 31 -9.29 4.22 -2.77
N ILE A 32 -9.69 2.99 -3.12
CA ILE A 32 -10.26 2.69 -4.44
C ILE A 32 -11.62 3.38 -4.63
N ASP A 33 -12.51 3.26 -3.65
CA ASP A 33 -13.88 3.75 -3.73
C ASP A 33 -13.88 5.27 -3.85
N MET A 34 -13.09 5.97 -3.04
CA MET A 34 -13.01 7.43 -3.11
C MET A 34 -12.33 7.93 -4.37
N HIS A 35 -11.29 7.25 -4.88
CA HIS A 35 -10.71 7.63 -6.18
C HIS A 35 -11.77 7.58 -7.28
N ASN A 36 -12.50 6.48 -7.38
CA ASN A 36 -13.54 6.33 -8.40
C ASN A 36 -14.72 7.29 -8.16
N GLU A 37 -15.17 7.48 -6.92
CA GLU A 37 -16.23 8.45 -6.61
C GLU A 37 -15.82 9.87 -7.02
N LEU A 38 -14.61 10.30 -6.68
CA LEU A 38 -14.15 11.66 -7.00
C LEU A 38 -13.90 11.85 -8.50
N ARG A 39 -13.39 10.82 -9.19
CA ARG A 39 -13.23 10.80 -10.65
C ARG A 39 -14.56 10.92 -11.38
N SER A 40 -15.64 10.32 -10.86
CA SER A 40 -16.98 10.41 -11.45
C SER A 40 -17.63 11.80 -11.37
N LYS A 41 -17.10 12.68 -10.52
CA LYS A 41 -17.69 13.97 -10.13
C LYS A 41 -16.85 15.18 -10.56
N VAL A 42 -15.82 14.99 -11.37
CA VAL A 42 -14.95 16.09 -11.82
C VAL A 42 -15.72 17.14 -12.62
N GLN A 43 -15.28 18.39 -12.50
CA GLN A 43 -15.81 19.52 -13.24
C GLN A 43 -14.65 20.28 -13.92
N PRO A 44 -14.68 20.50 -15.25
CA PRO A 44 -15.68 20.00 -16.21
C PRO A 44 -15.73 18.47 -16.28
N SER A 45 -16.83 17.92 -16.79
CA SER A 45 -16.96 16.46 -16.92
C SER A 45 -15.93 15.90 -17.90
N ALA A 46 -15.43 14.70 -17.63
CA ALA A 46 -14.44 14.04 -18.46
C ALA A 46 -15.10 13.25 -19.61
N ALA A 47 -14.62 13.42 -20.83
CA ALA A 47 -15.07 12.67 -22.00
C ALA A 47 -14.71 11.18 -21.90
N PHE A 48 -13.56 10.90 -21.28
CA PHE A 48 -13.10 9.58 -20.91
C PHE A 48 -12.42 9.66 -19.55
N MET A 49 -12.83 8.81 -18.62
CA MET A 49 -12.24 8.69 -17.29
C MET A 49 -12.21 7.21 -16.96
N GLN A 50 -11.03 6.61 -16.84
CA GLN A 50 -10.96 5.16 -16.59
C GLN A 50 -11.18 4.86 -15.11
N LYS A 51 -11.82 3.71 -14.81
CA LYS A 51 -11.93 3.20 -13.44
C LYS A 51 -10.57 2.80 -12.93
N VAL A 52 -10.24 3.25 -11.72
CA VAL A 52 -9.03 2.85 -11.01
C VAL A 52 -9.29 1.52 -10.30
N VAL A 53 -8.37 0.58 -10.47
CA VAL A 53 -8.35 -0.70 -9.75
C VAL A 53 -7.07 -0.84 -8.93
N TRP A 54 -7.12 -1.68 -7.91
CA TRP A 54 -5.94 -1.96 -7.09
C TRP A 54 -4.92 -2.81 -7.84
N ASP A 55 -3.65 -2.44 -7.77
CA ASP A 55 -2.52 -3.21 -8.28
C ASP A 55 -1.55 -3.54 -7.15
N GLU A 56 -1.42 -4.84 -6.89
CA GLU A 56 -0.57 -5.37 -5.83
C GLU A 56 0.93 -5.14 -6.12
N THR A 57 1.31 -5.06 -7.38
CA THR A 57 2.70 -4.76 -7.79
C THR A 57 3.07 -3.34 -7.40
N LEU A 58 2.18 -2.38 -7.66
CA LEU A 58 2.36 -0.98 -7.27
C LEU A 58 2.40 -0.84 -5.74
N ARG A 59 1.57 -1.60 -5.02
CA ARG A 59 1.59 -1.64 -3.55
C ARG A 59 2.96 -2.01 -3.01
N VAL A 60 3.62 -3.00 -3.61
CA VAL A 60 4.96 -3.45 -3.19
C VAL A 60 6.02 -2.37 -3.42
N VAL A 61 5.92 -1.62 -4.53
CA VAL A 61 6.83 -0.48 -4.81
C VAL A 61 6.62 0.62 -3.76
N ALA A 62 5.37 1.01 -3.52
CA ALA A 62 5.01 2.00 -2.51
C ALA A 62 5.45 1.57 -1.10
N GLU A 63 5.30 0.30 -0.73
CA GLU A 63 5.72 -0.24 0.57
C GLU A 63 7.23 -0.16 0.76
N ALA A 64 7.99 -0.57 -0.26
CA ALA A 64 9.44 -0.51 -0.23
C ALA A 64 9.95 0.94 -0.11
N TYR A 65 9.25 1.89 -0.71
CA TYR A 65 9.62 3.30 -0.65
C TYR A 65 9.20 3.97 0.67
N ALA A 66 7.96 3.74 1.14
CA ALA A 66 7.46 4.28 2.40
C ALA A 66 8.34 3.89 3.60
N ALA A 67 8.89 2.67 3.59
CA ALA A 67 9.79 2.16 4.62
C ALA A 67 11.11 2.95 4.75
N LYS A 68 11.48 3.78 3.77
CA LYS A 68 12.67 4.62 3.83
C LYS A 68 12.49 5.83 4.75
N CYS A 69 11.25 6.22 5.05
CA CYS A 69 10.94 7.39 5.88
C CYS A 69 11.57 8.70 5.37
N ILE A 70 11.50 8.92 4.05
CA ILE A 70 11.96 10.13 3.38
C ILE A 70 10.75 10.86 2.83
N TRP A 71 10.61 12.15 3.16
CA TRP A 71 9.63 13.03 2.53
C TRP A 71 10.19 13.59 1.22
N ASP A 72 10.22 12.75 0.20
CA ASP A 72 10.59 13.08 -1.18
C ASP A 72 10.02 12.02 -2.11
N HIS A 73 9.83 12.33 -3.39
CA HIS A 73 9.33 11.37 -4.38
C HIS A 73 10.34 10.26 -4.67
N ASN A 74 9.84 9.08 -5.00
CA ASN A 74 10.70 7.97 -5.39
C ASN A 74 11.57 8.34 -6.61
N PRO A 75 12.91 8.33 -6.50
CA PRO A 75 13.78 8.77 -7.61
C PRO A 75 13.74 7.83 -8.82
N GLN A 76 13.09 6.66 -8.71
CA GLN A 76 12.97 5.67 -9.79
C GLN A 76 11.64 5.76 -10.55
N LEU A 77 10.77 6.73 -10.25
CA LEU A 77 9.43 6.81 -10.87
C LEU A 77 9.48 6.88 -12.40
N GLU A 78 10.43 7.61 -12.97
CA GLU A 78 10.60 7.72 -14.43
C GLU A 78 10.98 6.36 -15.05
N GLU A 79 11.96 5.67 -14.47
CA GLU A 79 12.39 4.33 -14.90
C GLU A 79 11.25 3.31 -14.80
N LEU A 80 10.42 3.42 -13.76
CA LEU A 80 9.27 2.54 -13.52
C LEU A 80 8.01 2.97 -14.27
N SER A 81 8.01 4.15 -14.91
CA SER A 81 6.84 4.77 -15.56
C SER A 81 5.64 4.90 -14.63
N LEU A 82 5.88 5.31 -13.38
CA LEU A 82 4.87 5.48 -12.33
C LEU A 82 4.62 6.95 -12.02
N GLY A 83 3.39 7.27 -11.62
CA GLY A 83 3.09 8.49 -10.87
C GLY A 83 3.07 8.18 -9.38
N GLU A 84 3.19 9.20 -8.52
CA GLU A 84 3.21 8.99 -7.06
C GLU A 84 2.52 10.16 -6.34
N ASN A 85 1.72 9.85 -5.33
CA ASN A 85 1.24 10.84 -4.36
C ASN A 85 1.74 10.46 -2.97
N LEU A 86 2.19 11.47 -2.21
CA LEU A 86 2.65 11.32 -0.84
C LEU A 86 1.71 12.04 0.12
N PHE A 87 1.49 11.45 1.30
CA PHE A 87 0.77 12.11 2.38
C PHE A 87 1.42 11.78 3.71
N VAL A 88 1.45 12.76 4.61
CA VAL A 88 1.98 12.58 5.95
C VAL A 88 0.99 13.04 6.99
N ASN A 89 0.86 12.27 8.07
CA ASN A 89 0.18 12.74 9.26
C ASN A 89 0.86 12.25 10.54
N THR A 90 0.67 13.01 11.61
CA THR A 90 0.93 12.53 12.97
C THR A 90 -0.34 11.92 13.54
N GLY A 91 -0.18 10.92 14.41
CA GLY A 91 -1.29 10.17 15.00
C GLY A 91 -1.83 9.05 14.10
N PRO A 92 -3.02 8.50 14.43
CA PRO A 92 -3.62 7.41 13.66
C PRO A 92 -3.82 7.81 12.19
N PHE A 93 -3.46 6.89 11.29
CA PHE A 93 -3.68 7.08 9.85
C PHE A 93 -5.19 7.13 9.54
N ASN A 94 -5.56 7.90 8.52
CA ASN A 94 -6.92 8.01 8.03
C ASN A 94 -6.89 8.23 6.52
N ALA A 95 -7.24 7.18 5.76
CA ALA A 95 -7.24 7.20 4.31
C ALA A 95 -8.15 8.30 3.73
N THR A 96 -9.37 8.47 4.26
CA THR A 96 -10.31 9.51 3.82
C THR A 96 -9.70 10.91 3.93
N LYS A 97 -9.03 11.20 5.05
CA LYS A 97 -8.37 12.49 5.26
C LYS A 97 -7.26 12.73 4.24
N ALA A 98 -6.44 11.72 3.96
CA ALA A 98 -5.36 11.82 2.96
C ALA A 98 -5.92 12.13 1.56
N LEU A 99 -6.92 11.37 1.14
CA LEU A 99 -7.54 11.49 -0.18
C LEU A 99 -8.27 12.82 -0.36
N LEU A 100 -8.98 13.29 0.67
CA LEU A 100 -9.61 14.61 0.62
C LEU A 100 -8.56 15.72 0.60
N ASN A 101 -7.42 15.57 1.29
CA ASN A 101 -6.36 16.57 1.25
C ASN A 101 -5.75 16.72 -0.14
N TRP A 102 -5.46 15.60 -0.81
CA TRP A 102 -5.01 15.59 -2.20
C TRP A 102 -6.07 16.17 -3.14
N PHE A 103 -7.33 15.74 -3.01
CA PHE A 103 -8.38 16.20 -3.90
C PHE A 103 -8.67 17.70 -3.74
N GLN A 104 -8.57 18.24 -2.51
CA GLN A 104 -8.89 19.63 -2.19
C GLN A 104 -8.07 20.66 -2.98
N GLU A 105 -6.91 20.26 -3.49
CA GLU A 105 -6.08 21.06 -4.39
C GLU A 105 -6.83 21.50 -5.67
N HIS A 106 -7.92 20.82 -6.04
CA HIS A 106 -8.80 21.22 -7.14
C HIS A 106 -9.31 22.67 -7.04
N VAL A 107 -9.32 23.25 -5.83
CA VAL A 107 -9.78 24.64 -5.60
C VAL A 107 -8.80 25.66 -6.17
N ASP A 108 -7.52 25.31 -6.21
CA ASP A 108 -6.45 26.18 -6.71
C ASP A 108 -6.13 25.90 -8.19
N TYR A 109 -6.60 24.78 -8.74
CA TYR A 109 -6.33 24.38 -10.12
C TYR A 109 -7.35 24.94 -11.12
N ASP A 110 -6.89 25.65 -12.15
CA ASP A 110 -7.72 26.11 -13.26
C ASP A 110 -7.63 25.12 -14.43
N PHE A 111 -8.71 24.36 -14.64
CA PHE A 111 -8.80 23.39 -15.71
C PHE A 111 -8.78 24.02 -17.11
N GLU A 112 -9.36 25.20 -17.30
CA GLU A 112 -9.46 25.81 -18.64
C GLU A 112 -8.08 26.19 -19.15
N THR A 113 -7.27 26.81 -18.29
CA THR A 113 -5.92 27.25 -18.60
C THR A 113 -4.83 26.21 -18.32
N ASN A 114 -5.17 25.07 -17.71
CA ASN A 114 -4.22 24.05 -17.24
C ASN A 114 -3.18 24.64 -16.27
N ASN A 115 -3.62 25.55 -15.39
CA ASN A 115 -2.74 26.33 -14.56
C ASN A 115 -2.90 26.01 -13.07
N CYS A 116 -1.77 25.88 -12.38
CA CYS A 116 -1.68 25.87 -10.93
C CYS A 116 -0.82 27.07 -10.51
N PRO A 117 -1.28 27.94 -9.59
CA PRO A 117 -0.45 29.04 -9.08
C PRO A 117 0.87 28.53 -8.49
N GLU A 118 1.96 29.27 -8.71
CA GLU A 118 3.32 28.87 -8.28
C GLU A 118 3.44 28.66 -6.75
N ASP A 119 2.59 29.30 -5.95
CA ASP A 119 2.56 29.17 -4.49
C ASP A 119 1.62 28.07 -3.98
N LYS A 120 0.99 27.31 -4.88
CA LYS A 120 0.02 26.24 -4.59
C LYS A 120 0.52 24.89 -5.10
N MET A 121 -0.14 23.84 -4.61
CA MET A 121 0.06 22.47 -5.08
C MET A 121 -1.22 22.01 -5.76
N CYS A 122 -1.09 21.41 -6.95
CA CYS A 122 -2.20 20.81 -7.69
C CYS A 122 -1.87 19.41 -8.23
N GLY A 123 -0.63 18.94 -8.01
CA GLY A 123 -0.10 17.68 -8.54
C GLY A 123 -0.84 16.47 -7.98
N HIS A 124 -1.22 16.51 -6.70
CA HIS A 124 -1.92 15.38 -6.09
C HIS A 124 -3.34 15.26 -6.65
N TYR A 125 -4.07 16.38 -6.75
CA TYR A 125 -5.39 16.40 -7.37
C TYR A 125 -5.33 15.90 -8.82
N THR A 126 -4.45 16.49 -9.64
CA THR A 126 -4.34 16.15 -11.06
C THR A 126 -4.00 14.68 -11.28
N GLN A 127 -3.15 14.08 -10.43
CA GLN A 127 -2.84 12.65 -10.47
C GLN A 127 -4.06 11.78 -10.09
N MET A 128 -4.83 12.15 -9.04
CA MET A 128 -6.04 11.41 -8.64
C MET A 128 -7.07 11.35 -9.76
N VAL A 129 -7.20 12.45 -10.53
CA VAL A 129 -8.16 12.55 -11.63
C VAL A 129 -7.54 12.37 -13.01
N TRP A 130 -6.34 11.79 -13.09
CA TRP A 130 -5.68 11.53 -14.37
C TRP A 130 -6.40 10.42 -15.14
N ALA A 131 -6.99 10.73 -16.28
CA ALA A 131 -7.94 9.85 -16.97
C ALA A 131 -7.36 8.48 -17.33
N ASP A 132 -6.09 8.43 -17.72
CA ASP A 132 -5.41 7.20 -18.13
C ASP A 132 -4.90 6.35 -16.97
N SER A 133 -4.60 6.97 -15.82
CA SER A 133 -4.14 6.27 -14.61
C SER A 133 -5.27 5.40 -14.09
N ASN A 134 -5.18 4.09 -14.35
CA ASN A 134 -6.24 3.13 -14.08
C ASN A 134 -5.84 2.04 -13.08
N ARG A 135 -4.60 2.09 -12.60
CA ARG A 135 -4.08 1.21 -11.55
C ARG A 135 -3.44 2.02 -10.46
N ILE A 136 -3.69 1.63 -9.21
CA ILE A 136 -3.12 2.25 -8.02
C ILE A 136 -2.68 1.19 -7.02
N GLY A 137 -1.56 1.39 -6.36
CA GLY A 137 -1.16 0.61 -5.19
C GLY A 137 -0.54 1.52 -4.15
N CYS A 138 -0.94 1.36 -2.89
CA CYS A 138 -0.52 2.25 -1.82
C CYS A 138 0.01 1.48 -0.61
N ALA A 139 0.90 2.10 0.15
CA ALA A 139 1.36 1.58 1.42
C ALA A 139 1.56 2.70 2.42
N THR A 140 1.41 2.37 3.70
CA THR A 140 1.80 3.26 4.79
C THR A 140 3.08 2.78 5.43
N HIS A 141 3.76 3.67 6.15
CA HIS A 141 4.84 3.27 7.04
C HIS A 141 4.90 4.23 8.23
N PHE A 142 5.05 3.69 9.43
CA PHE A 142 5.23 4.50 10.63
C PHE A 142 6.71 4.83 10.81
N CYS A 143 7.03 6.11 10.78
CA CYS A 143 8.37 6.67 10.87
C CYS A 143 8.60 7.30 12.24
N ASP A 144 9.56 6.75 12.99
CA ASP A 144 10.04 7.37 14.24
C ASP A 144 10.57 8.78 13.98
N THR A 145 11.29 8.95 12.88
CA THR A 145 11.71 10.24 12.31
C THR A 145 11.47 10.20 10.81
N LEU A 146 10.84 11.24 10.28
CA LEU A 146 10.65 11.44 8.84
C LEU A 146 11.66 12.47 8.34
N GLU A 147 12.58 12.05 7.49
CA GLU A 147 13.56 12.93 6.84
C GLU A 147 12.87 13.92 5.89
N GLY A 148 13.45 15.10 5.69
CA GLY A 148 12.89 16.17 4.85
C GLY A 148 11.96 17.13 5.61
N LEU A 149 11.03 16.63 6.44
CA LEU A 149 10.11 17.47 7.23
C LEU A 149 10.47 17.59 8.72
N GLY A 150 11.36 16.72 9.22
CA GLY A 150 11.76 16.72 10.64
C GLY A 150 10.64 16.31 11.61
N PHE A 151 9.54 15.74 11.10
CA PHE A 151 8.49 15.19 11.94
C PHE A 151 8.98 13.95 12.69
N LYS A 152 8.50 13.81 13.92
CA LYS A 152 8.72 12.62 14.75
C LYS A 152 7.41 11.87 14.89
N LYS A 153 7.46 10.53 14.86
CA LYS A 153 6.28 9.66 15.03
C LYS A 153 5.17 10.01 14.02
N ALA A 154 5.53 9.98 12.74
CA ALA A 154 4.63 10.28 11.63
C ALA A 154 4.34 9.03 10.83
N THR A 155 3.15 8.94 10.24
CA THR A 155 2.83 7.93 9.24
C THR A 155 2.98 8.57 7.87
N LEU A 156 3.81 7.96 7.02
CA LEU A 156 3.94 8.29 5.61
C LEU A 156 3.03 7.35 4.81
N LEU A 157 2.19 7.90 3.93
CA LEU A 157 1.45 7.20 2.90
C LEU A 157 2.11 7.47 1.55
N VAL A 158 2.37 6.41 0.80
CA VAL A 158 2.81 6.44 -0.59
C VAL A 158 1.75 5.75 -1.43
N CYS A 159 1.32 6.36 -2.53
CA CYS A 159 0.43 5.76 -3.52
C CYS A 159 1.04 5.91 -4.92
N ASP A 160 1.33 4.78 -5.55
CA ASP A 160 1.85 4.72 -6.92
C ASP A 160 0.71 4.50 -7.93
N TYR A 161 0.81 5.16 -9.09
CA TYR A 161 -0.18 5.15 -10.16
C TYR A 161 0.43 4.62 -11.46
N TYR A 162 -0.32 3.79 -12.18
CA TYR A 162 0.04 3.35 -13.52
C TYR A 162 -1.15 3.46 -14.49
N PRO A 163 -0.92 3.88 -15.75
CA PRO A 163 0.29 4.56 -16.24
C PRO A 163 0.55 5.87 -15.48
N THR A 164 1.79 6.40 -15.56
CA THR A 164 2.10 7.69 -14.95
C THR A 164 1.21 8.82 -15.50
N GLY A 165 0.83 9.74 -14.60
CA GLY A 165 0.08 10.94 -14.93
C GLY A 165 0.96 12.19 -15.00
N ASN A 166 0.34 13.35 -14.81
CA ASN A 166 1.01 14.65 -14.64
C ASN A 166 2.06 15.00 -15.69
N TYR A 167 1.83 14.61 -16.95
CA TYR A 167 2.68 15.02 -18.05
C TYR A 167 2.68 16.53 -18.21
N GLU A 168 3.88 17.11 -18.29
CA GLU A 168 4.07 18.55 -18.44
C GLU A 168 3.25 19.12 -19.62
N GLY A 169 2.52 20.20 -19.36
CA GLY A 169 1.69 20.88 -20.35
C GLY A 169 0.41 20.14 -20.76
N ARG A 170 0.05 19.03 -20.10
CA ARG A 170 -1.19 18.29 -20.37
C ARG A 170 -2.19 18.44 -19.23
N LYS A 171 -3.48 18.46 -19.60
CA LYS A 171 -4.61 18.41 -18.66
C LYS A 171 -4.78 16.98 -18.14
N PRO A 172 -5.32 16.79 -16.92
CA PRO A 172 -5.52 15.46 -16.35
C PRO A 172 -6.55 14.62 -17.10
N TYR A 173 -7.49 15.25 -17.81
CA TYR A 173 -8.48 14.57 -18.64
C TYR A 173 -8.94 15.49 -19.76
N GLU A 174 -9.58 14.91 -20.77
CA GLU A 174 -10.26 15.67 -21.82
C GLU A 174 -11.68 16.01 -21.34
N SER A 175 -12.10 17.28 -21.46
CA SER A 175 -13.47 17.67 -21.13
C SER A 175 -14.47 17.21 -22.19
N GLY A 176 -15.62 16.70 -21.77
CA GLY A 176 -16.72 16.35 -22.66
C GLY A 176 -17.85 15.65 -21.93
N ALA A 177 -18.86 15.19 -22.67
CA ALA A 177 -19.93 14.39 -22.08
C ALA A 177 -19.35 13.10 -21.48
N PRO A 178 -19.74 12.71 -20.25
CA PRO A 178 -19.25 11.49 -19.63
C PRO A 178 -19.30 10.28 -20.55
N CYS A 179 -18.22 9.51 -20.58
CA CYS A 179 -18.08 8.29 -21.38
C CYS A 179 -18.21 8.46 -22.91
N SER A 180 -18.27 9.68 -23.43
CA SER A 180 -18.41 9.93 -24.88
C SER A 180 -17.20 9.50 -25.71
N LYS A 181 -16.05 9.27 -25.06
CA LYS A 181 -14.79 8.87 -25.69
C LYS A 181 -14.13 7.68 -24.98
N CYS A 182 -14.92 6.81 -24.35
CA CYS A 182 -14.35 5.60 -23.75
C CYS A 182 -13.63 4.74 -24.80
N PRO A 183 -12.43 4.19 -24.49
CA PRO A 183 -11.74 3.27 -25.38
C PRO A 183 -12.56 2.01 -25.68
N ASP A 184 -12.34 1.36 -26.83
CA ASP A 184 -13.12 0.19 -27.29
C ASP A 184 -13.19 -0.96 -26.27
N LYS A 185 -12.13 -1.17 -25.47
CA LYS A 185 -12.08 -2.22 -24.43
C LYS A 185 -12.74 -1.81 -23.11
N LEU A 186 -13.18 -0.56 -22.99
CA LEU A 186 -13.75 0.08 -21.81
C LEU A 186 -15.08 0.77 -22.16
N SER A 187 -15.86 0.19 -23.07
CA SER A 187 -17.07 0.77 -23.68
C SER A 187 -18.24 0.95 -22.71
N LEU A 188 -18.25 0.27 -21.56
CA LEU A 188 -19.33 0.40 -20.57
C LEU A 188 -19.12 1.66 -19.74
N CYS A 189 -20.22 2.38 -19.47
CA CYS A 189 -20.25 3.57 -18.64
C CYS A 189 -20.94 3.26 -17.31
N GLU A 190 -20.17 3.26 -16.21
CA GLU A 190 -20.69 3.16 -14.84
C GLU A 190 -20.37 4.46 -14.12
N ASP A 191 -21.39 5.16 -13.62
CA ASP A 191 -21.23 6.40 -12.85
C ASP A 191 -20.23 7.38 -13.50
N ASN A 192 -20.43 7.73 -14.78
CA ASN A 192 -19.55 8.62 -15.55
C ASN A 192 -18.10 8.13 -15.78
N ILE A 193 -17.82 6.85 -15.54
CA ILE A 193 -16.48 6.24 -15.68
C ILE A 193 -16.53 5.12 -16.72
N CYS A 194 -15.47 5.04 -17.54
CA CYS A 194 -15.22 3.98 -18.49
C CYS A 194 -14.76 2.70 -17.78
N VAL A 195 -15.50 1.61 -17.97
CA VAL A 195 -15.22 0.30 -17.38
C VAL A 195 -15.18 -0.77 -18.47
N ALA A 196 -14.39 -1.82 -18.23
CA ALA A 196 -14.34 -2.96 -19.12
C ALA A 196 -15.70 -3.66 -19.17
N GLU A 197 -16.12 -4.09 -20.36
CA GLU A 197 -17.21 -5.06 -20.47
C GLU A 197 -16.79 -6.36 -19.79
N ASN A 198 -17.64 -6.90 -18.92
CA ASN A 198 -17.42 -8.21 -18.33
C ASN A 198 -17.57 -9.29 -19.42
N LEU A 199 -16.49 -9.56 -20.17
CA LEU A 199 -16.45 -10.62 -21.18
C LEU A 199 -16.58 -12.04 -20.59
N PHE A 200 -16.65 -12.16 -19.26
CA PHE A 200 -17.01 -13.38 -18.55
C PHE A 200 -18.45 -13.30 -18.06
N ASN A 201 -19.41 -13.38 -18.98
CA ASN A 201 -20.76 -13.80 -18.66
C ASN A 201 -20.83 -15.33 -18.87
N PRO A 202 -20.96 -16.16 -17.82
CA PRO A 202 -21.21 -17.60 -17.97
C PRO A 202 -22.57 -17.92 -18.62
N SER A 203 -23.39 -16.91 -18.92
CA SER A 203 -24.77 -17.09 -19.41
C SER A 203 -24.94 -17.03 -20.93
N GLU A 204 -23.88 -16.85 -21.72
CA GLU A 204 -23.99 -17.09 -23.16
C GLU A 204 -23.85 -18.58 -23.46
N LYS A 205 -25.01 -19.25 -23.45
CA LYS A 205 -25.19 -20.55 -24.08
C LYS A 205 -24.83 -20.40 -25.57
N PRO A 206 -24.02 -21.28 -26.16
CA PRO A 206 -23.74 -21.21 -27.60
C PRO A 206 -25.06 -21.37 -28.36
N GLU A 207 -25.39 -20.36 -29.18
CA GLU A 207 -26.51 -20.40 -30.11
C GLU A 207 -26.32 -21.58 -31.06
N SER A 208 -27.32 -22.45 -31.15
CA SER A 208 -27.34 -23.58 -32.07
C SER A 208 -27.66 -23.03 -33.46
N ASP A 209 -26.71 -23.15 -34.36
CA ASP A 209 -26.88 -22.94 -35.80
C ASP A 209 -27.71 -24.10 -36.38
N ASP A 210 -29.03 -23.95 -36.42
CA ASP A 210 -29.92 -24.85 -37.14
C ASP A 210 -29.98 -24.43 -38.62
N THR A 211 -28.95 -24.83 -39.38
CA THR A 211 -29.01 -24.80 -40.84
C THR A 211 -29.89 -25.96 -41.33
N GLU A 212 -31.05 -25.60 -41.88
CA GLU A 212 -32.02 -26.50 -42.50
C GLU A 212 -31.45 -27.16 -43.78
N ALA A 213 -31.48 -28.50 -43.85
CA ALA A 213 -31.18 -29.26 -45.06
C ALA A 213 -32.26 -30.33 -45.31
N PRO A 214 -32.61 -30.61 -46.58
CA PRO A 214 -33.94 -31.08 -46.95
C PRO A 214 -34.17 -32.59 -46.83
N THR A 215 -35.43 -32.89 -46.57
CA THR A 215 -36.16 -34.16 -46.53
C THR A 215 -36.00 -35.03 -47.77
N VAL A 216 -35.54 -36.29 -47.61
CA VAL A 216 -36.11 -37.49 -48.25
C VAL A 216 -35.76 -38.73 -47.41
N LEU A 217 -36.76 -39.55 -47.09
CA LEU A 217 -36.64 -40.87 -46.44
C LEU A 217 -37.41 -41.87 -47.32
N PRO A 218 -36.97 -43.14 -47.44
CA PRO A 218 -37.92 -44.21 -47.67
C PRO A 218 -37.83 -45.34 -46.62
N GLU A 219 -39.02 -45.64 -46.11
CA GLU A 219 -39.61 -46.90 -45.64
C GLU A 219 -38.79 -47.99 -44.90
N HIS A 220 -39.36 -48.32 -43.73
CA HIS A 220 -39.11 -49.41 -42.77
C HIS A 220 -39.47 -50.81 -43.35
N PRO A 221 -38.92 -51.95 -42.84
CA PRO A 221 -39.63 -52.70 -41.78
C PRO A 221 -38.79 -53.49 -40.73
N ARG A 222 -39.30 -53.45 -39.49
CA ARG A 222 -39.26 -54.32 -38.29
C ARG A 222 -38.36 -55.56 -38.22
N MET A 223 -37.77 -55.79 -37.04
CA MET A 223 -37.95 -56.98 -36.16
C MET A 223 -37.20 -56.77 -34.82
N MET A 224 -37.88 -56.71 -33.66
CA MET A 224 -38.24 -57.78 -32.70
C MET A 224 -37.22 -58.01 -31.57
N THR A 225 -37.76 -57.99 -30.35
CA THR A 225 -37.37 -58.66 -29.07
C THR A 225 -36.39 -58.00 -28.07
N GLU A 226 -36.99 -57.67 -26.92
CA GLU A 226 -36.52 -57.44 -25.53
C GLU A 226 -35.63 -58.56 -24.94
N PRO A 227 -34.93 -58.41 -23.77
CA PRO A 227 -35.36 -57.60 -22.62
C PRO A 227 -34.30 -56.75 -21.87
N PHE A 228 -34.88 -55.86 -21.05
CA PHE A 228 -34.29 -55.06 -19.99
C PHE A 228 -33.22 -55.76 -19.14
N CYS A 229 -32.10 -55.07 -18.92
CA CYS A 229 -31.20 -55.26 -17.78
C CYS A 229 -30.96 -53.90 -17.10
N VAL A 230 -31.15 -53.87 -15.78
CA VAL A 230 -30.98 -52.73 -14.88
C VAL A 230 -29.48 -52.44 -14.70
N PRO A 231 -29.00 -51.18 -14.82
CA PRO A 231 -27.64 -50.83 -14.43
C PRO A 231 -27.52 -50.59 -12.91
N GLU A 232 -26.49 -51.21 -12.33
CA GLU A 232 -26.04 -51.13 -10.94
C GLU A 232 -25.49 -49.73 -10.56
N GLU A 233 -25.53 -49.42 -9.26
CA GLU A 233 -24.92 -48.26 -8.62
C GLU A 233 -23.40 -48.17 -8.87
N PRO A 234 -22.81 -46.97 -9.06
CA PRO A 234 -21.41 -46.83 -9.38
C PRO A 234 -20.52 -47.07 -8.14
N THR A 235 -19.56 -47.98 -8.29
CA THR A 235 -18.45 -48.16 -7.37
C THR A 235 -17.45 -47.01 -7.51
N GLN A 236 -17.01 -46.45 -6.38
CA GLN A 236 -15.96 -45.44 -6.32
C GLN A 236 -14.61 -46.04 -6.76
N GLU A 237 -14.11 -45.61 -7.91
CA GLU A 237 -12.68 -45.72 -8.20
C GLU A 237 -11.89 -44.68 -7.38
N HIS A 238 -10.94 -45.16 -6.59
CA HIS A 238 -9.97 -44.35 -5.88
C HIS A 238 -9.02 -43.68 -6.88
N VAL A 239 -9.21 -42.39 -7.14
CA VAL A 239 -8.19 -41.53 -7.73
C VAL A 239 -7.05 -41.35 -6.73
N LYS A 240 -5.93 -42.02 -6.98
CA LYS A 240 -4.68 -41.85 -6.23
C LYS A 240 -4.03 -40.55 -6.69
N ILE A 241 -4.14 -39.50 -5.89
CA ILE A 241 -3.41 -38.23 -6.08
C ILE A 241 -1.93 -38.51 -5.80
N GLU A 242 -1.11 -38.59 -6.86
CA GLU A 242 0.34 -38.53 -6.72
C GLU A 242 0.71 -37.12 -6.24
N ARG A 243 1.21 -37.00 -5.00
CA ARG A 243 1.77 -35.75 -4.49
C ARG A 243 3.03 -35.43 -5.29
N GLY A 244 2.93 -34.38 -6.10
CA GLY A 244 4.03 -33.88 -6.91
C GLY A 244 5.22 -33.42 -6.06
N ILE A 245 6.41 -33.70 -6.61
CA ILE A 245 7.75 -33.36 -6.13
C ILE A 245 7.89 -31.85 -5.78
N GLU A 246 7.02 -30.99 -6.32
CA GLU A 246 6.96 -29.55 -6.02
C GLU A 246 6.67 -29.22 -4.54
N THR A 247 5.85 -30.05 -3.85
CA THR A 247 5.57 -29.81 -2.43
C THR A 247 6.78 -30.07 -1.54
N GLU A 248 7.63 -31.03 -1.86
CA GLU A 248 8.85 -31.33 -1.09
C GLU A 248 9.90 -30.22 -1.28
N ILE A 249 10.06 -29.69 -2.51
CA ILE A 249 10.96 -28.57 -2.78
C ILE A 249 10.49 -27.30 -2.04
N LEU A 250 9.18 -27.02 -2.08
CA LEU A 250 8.62 -25.87 -1.38
C LEU A 250 8.79 -26.00 0.14
N VAL A 251 8.59 -27.19 0.69
CA VAL A 251 8.84 -27.48 2.11
C VAL A 251 10.32 -27.28 2.44
N MET A 252 11.25 -27.79 1.62
CA MET A 252 12.69 -27.57 1.81
C MET A 252 13.09 -26.10 1.74
N LEU A 253 12.54 -25.31 0.81
CA LEU A 253 12.80 -23.87 0.71
C LEU A 253 12.27 -23.11 1.93
N VAL A 254 11.10 -23.47 2.45
CA VAL A 254 10.55 -22.89 3.69
C VAL A 254 11.46 -23.21 4.88
N TRP A 255 11.97 -24.44 4.99
CA TRP A 255 12.92 -24.80 6.06
C TRP A 255 14.28 -24.09 5.93
N LEU A 256 14.78 -23.90 4.71
CA LEU A 256 16.02 -23.16 4.46
C LEU A 256 15.87 -21.67 4.80
N LEU A 257 14.75 -21.05 4.45
CA LEU A 257 14.45 -19.67 4.82
C LEU A 257 14.30 -19.53 6.34
N ALA A 258 13.60 -20.45 7.00
CA ALA A 258 13.48 -20.46 8.47
C ALA A 258 14.84 -20.62 9.16
N ALA A 259 15.72 -21.49 8.64
CA ALA A 259 17.09 -21.66 9.15
C ALA A 259 17.94 -20.41 8.95
N LEU A 260 17.83 -19.74 7.79
CA LEU A 260 18.55 -18.49 7.51
C LEU A 260 18.11 -17.36 8.45
N VAL A 261 16.80 -17.23 8.69
CA VAL A 261 16.24 -16.25 9.65
C VAL A 261 16.73 -16.53 11.07
N LEU A 262 16.78 -17.81 11.48
CA LEU A 262 17.34 -18.19 12.79
C LEU A 262 18.83 -17.85 12.89
N ILE A 263 19.63 -18.12 11.85
CA ILE A 263 21.06 -17.80 11.83
C ILE A 263 21.28 -16.28 11.94
N ILE A 264 20.53 -15.47 11.20
CA ILE A 264 20.60 -14.00 11.27
C ILE A 264 20.17 -13.51 12.67
N ALA A 265 19.14 -14.11 13.26
CA ALA A 265 18.72 -13.80 14.62
C ALA A 265 19.78 -14.17 15.67
N PHE A 266 20.46 -15.30 15.52
CA PHE A 266 21.57 -15.71 16.40
C PHE A 266 22.81 -14.82 16.22
N GLN A 267 23.12 -14.37 15.01
CA GLN A 267 24.20 -13.40 14.76
C GLN A 267 23.88 -12.05 15.43
N ARG A 268 22.66 -11.52 15.28
CA ARG A 268 22.23 -10.29 15.96
C ARG A 268 22.17 -10.44 17.49
N ALA A 269 21.74 -11.59 18.00
CA ALA A 269 21.72 -11.85 19.44
C ALA A 269 23.15 -11.99 20.01
N GLY A 270 24.08 -12.57 19.25
CA GLY A 270 25.50 -12.63 19.60
C GLY A 270 26.14 -11.24 19.65
N GLU A 271 25.84 -10.37 18.69
CA GLU A 271 26.28 -8.97 18.71
C GLU A 271 25.68 -8.20 19.89
N LEU A 272 24.39 -8.36 20.20
CA LEU A 272 23.79 -7.77 21.39
C LEU A 272 24.40 -8.30 22.69
N TYR A 273 24.73 -9.60 22.77
CA TYR A 273 25.34 -10.20 23.97
C TYR A 273 26.76 -9.66 24.21
N LEU A 274 27.55 -9.46 23.15
CA LEU A 274 28.86 -8.79 23.21
C LEU A 274 28.73 -7.30 23.61
N ILE A 275 27.70 -6.61 23.14
CA ILE A 275 27.40 -5.22 23.54
C ILE A 275 26.96 -5.14 25.02
N LEU A 276 26.20 -6.10 25.52
CA LEU A 276 25.81 -6.18 26.93
C LEU A 276 26.97 -6.54 27.87
N GLN A 277 27.91 -7.39 27.45
CA GLN A 277 29.11 -7.70 28.24
C GLN A 277 30.10 -6.53 28.28
N THR A 278 30.27 -5.78 27.20
CA THR A 278 31.12 -4.59 27.19
C THR A 278 30.54 -3.47 28.05
N THR A 279 29.23 -3.22 28.00
CA THR A 279 28.57 -2.19 28.82
C THR A 279 28.57 -2.51 30.32
N THR A 280 28.42 -3.78 30.71
CA THR A 280 28.53 -4.21 32.12
C THR A 280 29.96 -4.13 32.65
N SER A 281 30.97 -4.40 31.81
CA SER A 281 32.38 -4.24 32.18
C SER A 281 32.76 -2.76 32.38
N VAL A 282 32.23 -1.85 31.53
CA VAL A 282 32.43 -0.39 31.66
C VAL A 282 31.76 0.17 32.92
N MET A 283 30.55 -0.29 33.28
CA MET A 283 29.90 0.14 34.54
C MET A 283 30.65 -0.34 35.80
N SER A 284 31.29 -1.51 35.75
CA SER A 284 32.10 -2.01 36.86
C SER A 284 33.42 -1.24 37.03
N ALA A 285 33.99 -0.75 35.92
CA ALA A 285 35.18 0.11 35.94
C ALA A 285 34.90 1.55 36.44
N VAL A 286 33.68 2.08 36.22
CA VAL A 286 33.29 3.41 36.74
C VAL A 286 33.02 3.37 38.24
N ASN A 287 32.42 2.29 38.76
CA ASN A 287 32.14 2.14 40.20
C ASN A 287 33.39 1.90 41.07
N THR A 288 34.52 1.52 40.48
CA THR A 288 35.78 1.32 41.22
C THR A 288 36.62 2.60 41.34
N HIS A 289 36.24 3.68 40.66
CA HIS A 289 36.99 4.95 40.68
C HIS A 289 36.39 6.03 41.61
N THR A 290 35.29 5.76 42.32
CA THR A 290 34.62 6.75 43.19
C THR A 290 34.80 6.52 44.70
N SER A 291 35.73 5.66 45.13
CA SER A 291 36.03 5.43 46.56
C SER A 291 37.46 5.86 46.93
N GLU A 292 37.74 7.16 46.88
CA GLU A 292 38.81 7.74 47.71
C GLU A 292 38.25 8.96 48.44
N GLU A 293 37.99 8.77 49.75
CA GLU A 293 37.67 9.81 50.70
C GLU A 293 38.91 10.64 51.02
N HIS A 294 38.80 11.98 50.96
CA HIS A 294 39.70 12.86 51.70
C HIS A 294 38.95 14.06 52.33
N PRO A 295 39.44 14.55 53.49
CA PRO A 295 38.61 15.11 54.55
C PRO A 295 38.29 16.62 54.41
N ILE A 296 37.18 16.98 55.04
CA ILE A 296 36.57 18.32 55.13
C ILE A 296 37.38 19.24 56.05
N ALA A 297 37.61 20.48 55.60
CA ALA A 297 38.00 21.63 56.43
C ALA A 297 37.07 22.84 56.12
N PRO A 298 36.92 23.81 57.05
CA PRO A 298 35.63 24.45 57.30
C PRO A 298 35.34 25.75 56.54
N VAL A 299 34.04 26.02 56.50
CA VAL A 299 33.25 27.19 56.09
C VAL A 299 33.94 28.54 56.29
N LEU A 300 33.93 29.37 55.23
CA LEU A 300 33.99 30.82 55.33
C LEU A 300 32.74 31.45 54.70
N ASP A 301 32.07 32.26 55.51
CA ASP A 301 30.92 33.11 55.24
C ASP A 301 31.25 34.23 54.24
N TYR A 302 30.36 34.49 53.27
CA TYR A 302 30.17 35.82 52.71
C TYR A 302 28.75 35.98 52.16
N THR A 303 27.94 36.73 52.90
CA THR A 303 26.61 37.21 52.58
C THR A 303 26.64 38.38 51.57
N GLN A 304 25.51 38.56 50.85
CA GLN A 304 25.13 39.71 50.00
C GLN A 304 25.88 39.84 48.64
N ARG A 305 25.23 40.07 47.49
CA ARG A 305 24.20 41.09 47.20
C ARG A 305 23.64 40.91 45.76
N MET A 306 22.42 41.45 45.53
CA MET A 306 21.80 41.89 44.26
C MET A 306 20.56 41.09 43.82
N LYS A 307 19.40 41.68 44.16
CA LYS A 307 18.10 41.44 43.54
C LYS A 307 18.02 42.15 42.18
N THR A 308 16.97 41.76 41.45
CA THR A 308 16.29 42.43 40.31
C THR A 308 16.98 42.34 38.96
N GLU A 309 16.37 41.58 38.04
CA GLU A 309 15.60 42.20 36.95
C GLU A 309 14.60 41.21 36.35
N ASN A 310 13.43 41.75 36.03
CA ASN A 310 12.24 41.12 35.49
C ASN A 310 12.17 41.55 34.02
N SER A 311 12.04 40.62 33.08
CA SER A 311 11.57 40.97 31.73
C SER A 311 10.95 39.77 31.04
N SER A 312 9.65 39.92 30.78
CA SER A 312 8.82 39.10 29.93
C SER A 312 9.42 38.93 28.53
N GLN A 313 9.51 37.69 28.04
CA GLN A 313 9.44 37.42 26.61
C GLN A 313 8.41 36.32 26.33
N THR A 314 7.32 36.78 25.73
CA THR A 314 6.27 36.01 25.10
C THR A 314 6.83 35.26 23.89
N PHE A 315 6.75 33.93 23.93
CA PHE A 315 7.06 33.08 22.77
C PHE A 315 5.85 33.11 21.81
N LYS A 316 6.02 33.75 20.65
CA LYS A 316 5.17 33.52 19.47
C LYS A 316 5.81 32.37 18.66
N PRO A 317 5.04 31.39 18.15
CA PRO A 317 5.59 30.40 17.24
C PRO A 317 5.79 31.03 15.86
N ALA A 318 7.01 30.94 15.33
CA ALA A 318 7.30 31.20 13.93
C ALA A 318 6.80 30.00 13.11
N ILE A 319 5.80 30.25 12.27
CA ILE A 319 5.48 29.38 11.13
C ILE A 319 6.46 29.79 10.03
N GLU A 320 7.48 28.96 9.82
CA GLU A 320 8.42 29.15 8.72
C GLU A 320 7.92 28.34 7.53
N LYS A 321 7.52 29.09 6.48
CA LYS A 321 7.27 28.60 5.14
C LYS A 321 8.58 28.12 4.52
N TYR A 322 8.56 27.00 3.82
CA TYR A 322 9.54 26.70 2.78
C TYR A 322 8.83 26.23 1.50
N PRO A 323 9.19 26.78 0.32
CA PRO A 323 8.68 26.37 -0.98
C PRO A 323 9.65 25.43 -1.74
N ALA A 324 9.10 24.79 -2.80
CA ALA A 324 9.73 24.08 -3.94
C ALA A 324 10.37 22.71 -3.62
N GLN A 325 10.15 21.63 -4.36
CA GLN A 325 9.85 21.45 -5.80
C GLN A 325 8.76 20.40 -6.04
#